data_AF-A0A2N1TPZ5-F1
#
_entry.id   AF-A0A2N1TPZ5-F1
#
_cell.length_a   1.000
_cell.length_b   1.000
_cell.length_c   1.000
_cell.angle_alpha   90.00
_cell.angle_beta   90.00
_cell.angle_gamma   90.00
#
_symmetry.space_group_name_H-M   'P 1'
#
loop_
_entity.id
_entity.type
_entity.pdbx_description
1 polymer ?
#
loop_
_entity_poly.entity_id
_entity_poly.type
_entity_poly.pdbx_seq_one_letter_code
_entity_poly.pdbx_strand_id
1 'polypeptide(L)'
;MKDYNSMLAQYMERISTYLNDTLSIPKEWHYKQEDFDEILTWDRESAKHVWIKLEKRIKANLCSGLNFRLCPFCTKNSYDHRITRPNRVNPACRECGYGKRHGVCTLFNKKISEFQKILETFKLDRVDINRTLSNHFYNSLVEEINKNALHMIERTKDREKAKLSTSA
;
A
#
# COMPACT_ATOMS: atom_id res chain seq x y z
N MET A 1 20.47 -7.66 -7.50
CA MET A 1 20.19 -6.83 -6.30
C MET A 1 18.72 -6.47 -6.34
N LYS A 2 17.93 -6.66 -5.27
CA LYS A 2 16.48 -6.42 -5.31
C LYS A 2 16.17 -4.94 -5.60
N ASP A 3 15.12 -4.71 -6.39
CA ASP A 3 14.52 -3.40 -6.64
C ASP A 3 13.33 -3.21 -5.69
N TYR A 4 13.60 -2.61 -4.54
CA TYR A 4 12.61 -2.46 -3.47
C TYR A 4 11.50 -1.47 -3.84
N ASN A 5 11.78 -0.48 -4.68
CA ASN A 5 10.80 0.49 -5.16
C ASN A 5 9.76 -0.23 -6.02
N SER A 6 10.21 -1.01 -7.01
CA SER A 6 9.32 -1.84 -7.84
C SER A 6 8.52 -2.85 -7.02
N MET A 7 9.12 -3.45 -5.98
CA MET A 7 8.42 -4.40 -5.11
C MET A 7 7.31 -3.72 -4.29
N LEU A 8 7.57 -2.54 -3.72
CA LEU A 8 6.58 -1.75 -2.98
C LEU A 8 5.43 -1.31 -3.89
N ALA A 9 5.75 -0.83 -5.09
CA ALA A 9 4.76 -0.39 -6.07
C ALA A 9 3.83 -1.54 -6.47
N GLN A 10 4.39 -2.74 -6.72
CA GLN A 10 3.60 -3.92 -7.03
C GLN A 10 2.74 -4.41 -5.88
N TYR A 11 3.26 -4.34 -4.66
CA TYR A 11 2.50 -4.73 -3.47
C TYR A 11 1.21 -3.90 -3.38
N MET A 12 1.30 -2.59 -3.57
CA MET A 12 0.10 -1.74 -3.58
C MET A 12 -0.80 -1.96 -4.78
N GLU A 13 -0.23 -2.09 -5.97
CA GLU A 13 -1.01 -2.32 -7.20
C GLU A 13 -1.85 -3.59 -7.10
N ARG A 14 -1.26 -4.67 -6.56
CA ARG A 14 -1.95 -5.97 -6.46
C ARG A 14 -3.06 -5.96 -5.40
N ILE A 15 -2.88 -5.22 -4.30
CA ILE A 15 -3.98 -5.00 -3.34
C ILE A 15 -5.11 -4.21 -4.02
N SER A 16 -4.78 -3.12 -4.72
CA SER A 16 -5.79 -2.26 -5.36
C SER A 16 -6.54 -2.99 -6.46
N THR A 17 -5.82 -3.79 -7.25
CA THR A 17 -6.41 -4.68 -8.26
C THR A 17 -7.32 -5.71 -7.61
N TYR A 18 -6.89 -6.34 -6.52
CA TYR A 18 -7.75 -7.27 -5.79
C TYR A 18 -9.03 -6.62 -5.26
N LEU A 19 -8.93 -5.43 -4.66
CA LEU A 19 -10.09 -4.65 -4.18
C LEU A 19 -11.06 -4.32 -5.33
N ASN A 20 -10.52 -3.97 -6.49
CA ASN A 20 -11.31 -3.65 -7.67
C ASN A 20 -11.99 -4.88 -8.26
N ASP A 21 -11.22 -5.92 -8.56
CA ASP A 21 -11.70 -7.12 -9.24
C ASP A 21 -12.67 -7.94 -8.36
N THR A 22 -12.43 -7.97 -7.04
CA THR A 22 -13.20 -8.81 -6.11
C THR A 22 -14.36 -8.07 -5.46
N LEU A 23 -14.21 -6.77 -5.21
CA LEU A 23 -15.16 -5.99 -4.40
C LEU A 23 -15.73 -4.78 -5.14
N SER A 24 -15.40 -4.60 -6.43
CA SER A 24 -15.80 -3.43 -7.23
C SER A 24 -15.40 -2.09 -6.58
N ILE A 25 -14.38 -2.10 -5.73
CA ILE A 25 -13.87 -0.89 -5.08
C ILE A 25 -12.94 -0.17 -6.06
N PRO A 26 -13.11 1.14 -6.33
CA PRO A 26 -12.23 1.86 -7.26
C PRO A 26 -10.76 1.79 -6.83
N LYS A 27 -9.86 1.46 -7.77
CA LYS A 27 -8.42 1.31 -7.49
C LYS A 27 -7.84 2.56 -6.85
N GLU A 28 -8.28 3.72 -7.34
CA GLU A 28 -7.80 5.04 -6.99
C GLU A 28 -8.07 5.38 -5.52
N TRP A 29 -9.02 4.69 -4.86
CA TRP A 29 -9.25 4.86 -3.43
C TRP A 29 -8.12 4.27 -2.58
N HIS A 30 -7.36 3.32 -3.12
CA HIS A 30 -6.24 2.67 -2.44
C HIS A 30 -4.88 3.03 -3.05
N TYR A 31 -4.79 3.21 -4.37
CA TYR A 31 -3.53 3.46 -5.06
C TYR A 31 -3.73 4.17 -6.39
N LYS A 32 -3.07 5.31 -6.56
CA LYS A 32 -3.10 6.15 -7.76
C LYS A 32 -1.76 6.11 -8.49
N GLN A 33 -1.75 6.58 -9.74
CA GLN A 33 -0.52 6.68 -10.52
C GLN A 33 0.53 7.56 -9.84
N GLU A 34 0.10 8.62 -9.15
CA GLU A 34 0.99 9.52 -8.40
C GLU A 34 1.66 8.83 -7.21
N ASP A 35 1.05 7.80 -6.63
CA ASP A 35 1.68 6.98 -5.59
C ASP A 35 2.77 6.08 -6.20
N PHE A 36 2.47 5.48 -7.34
CA PHE A 36 3.45 4.68 -8.09
C PHE A 36 4.67 5.52 -8.45
N ASP A 37 4.45 6.68 -9.06
CA ASP A 37 5.52 7.58 -9.50
C ASP A 37 6.34 8.05 -8.29
N GLU A 38 5.70 8.41 -7.18
CA GLU A 38 6.40 8.81 -5.95
C GLU A 38 7.27 7.68 -5.38
N ILE A 39 6.75 6.45 -5.29
CA ILE A 39 7.50 5.28 -4.76
C ILE A 39 8.74 5.01 -5.61
N LEU A 40 8.64 5.13 -6.94
CA LEU A 40 9.80 4.91 -7.83
C LEU A 40 10.90 5.96 -7.65
N THR A 41 10.58 7.15 -7.14
CA THR A 41 11.57 8.21 -6.87
C THR A 41 12.23 8.10 -5.50
N TRP A 42 11.79 7.21 -4.61
CA TRP A 42 12.39 7.06 -3.28
C TRP A 42 13.83 6.60 -3.37
N ASP A 43 14.67 7.10 -2.46
CA ASP A 43 16.01 6.57 -2.32
C ASP A 43 15.93 5.08 -1.93
N ARG A 44 16.94 4.35 -2.41
CA ARG A 44 16.95 2.89 -2.33
C ARG A 44 16.94 2.37 -0.90
N GLU A 45 17.64 3.02 0.02
CA GLU A 45 17.75 2.54 1.40
C GLU A 45 16.43 2.78 2.15
N SER A 46 15.73 3.88 1.87
CA SER A 46 14.37 4.11 2.35
C SER A 46 13.40 3.05 1.83
N ALA A 47 13.40 2.76 0.53
CA ALA A 47 12.53 1.73 -0.05
C ALA A 47 12.80 0.34 0.54
N LYS A 48 14.08 -0.02 0.68
CA LYS A 48 14.51 -1.26 1.35
C LYS A 48 14.04 -1.34 2.79
N HIS A 49 14.19 -0.25 3.55
CA HIS A 49 13.78 -0.18 4.95
C HIS A 49 12.26 -0.34 5.10
N VAL A 50 11.48 0.31 4.23
CA VAL A 50 10.01 0.17 4.20
C VAL A 50 9.63 -1.28 3.91
N TRP A 51 10.22 -1.89 2.88
CA TRP A 51 9.94 -3.28 2.50
C TRP A 51 10.23 -4.25 3.64
N ILE A 52 11.42 -4.19 4.25
CA ILE A 52 11.80 -5.08 5.36
C ILE A 52 10.85 -4.91 6.55
N LYS A 53 10.45 -3.68 6.87
CA LYS A 53 9.48 -3.42 7.94
C LYS A 53 8.10 -3.99 7.62
N LEU A 54 7.65 -3.85 6.38
CA LEU A 54 6.38 -4.41 5.91
C LEU A 54 6.37 -5.93 6.03
N GLU A 55 7.38 -6.62 5.52
CA GLU A 55 7.52 -8.07 5.61
C GLU A 55 7.53 -8.58 7.06
N LYS A 56 8.37 -7.97 7.90
CA LYS A 56 8.47 -8.36 9.32
C LYS A 56 7.12 -8.25 10.01
N ARG A 57 6.29 -7.29 9.63
CA ARG A 57 4.96 -7.12 10.22
C ARG A 57 3.98 -8.13 9.69
N ILE A 58 3.88 -8.33 8.39
CA ILE A 58 3.00 -9.37 7.84
C ILE A 58 3.29 -10.73 8.47
N LYS A 59 4.55 -11.00 8.85
CA LYS A 59 4.95 -12.21 9.59
C LYS A 59 4.64 -12.16 11.09
N ALA A 60 4.97 -11.07 11.79
CA ALA A 60 4.87 -10.98 13.25
C ALA A 60 3.48 -10.60 13.77
N ASN A 61 2.74 -9.87 12.96
CA ASN A 61 1.46 -9.28 13.24
C ASN A 61 0.51 -9.93 12.24
N LEU A 62 -0.49 -10.67 12.70
CA LEU A 62 -1.57 -11.22 11.87
C LEU A 62 -2.33 -10.06 11.22
N CYS A 63 -1.74 -9.46 10.18
CA CYS A 63 -2.22 -8.23 9.58
C CYS A 63 -3.55 -8.55 8.90
N SER A 64 -4.64 -8.31 9.60
CA SER A 64 -5.97 -8.50 9.08
C SER A 64 -6.54 -7.13 8.71
N GLY A 65 -6.78 -6.93 7.42
CA GLY A 65 -7.49 -5.77 6.90
C GLY A 65 -6.71 -4.45 6.76
N LEU A 66 -7.35 -3.52 6.05
CA LEU A 66 -6.94 -2.12 5.89
C LEU A 66 -7.33 -1.31 7.12
N ASN A 67 -6.58 -0.24 7.43
CA ASN A 67 -6.87 0.62 8.57
C ASN A 67 -6.78 2.10 8.19
N PHE A 68 -7.89 2.82 8.28
CA PHE A 68 -7.95 4.25 7.92
C PHE A 68 -7.09 5.18 8.80
N ARG A 69 -6.62 4.71 9.96
CA ARG A 69 -5.76 5.46 10.87
C ARG A 69 -4.26 5.25 10.62
N LEU A 70 -3.90 4.20 9.87
CA LEU A 70 -2.52 3.77 9.66
C LEU A 70 -2.24 3.61 8.16
N CYS A 71 -1.33 4.45 7.66
CA CYS A 71 -0.87 4.35 6.28
C CYS A 71 -0.01 3.09 6.10
N PRO A 72 -0.23 2.31 5.02
CA PRO A 72 0.57 1.12 4.71
C PRO A 72 2.07 1.43 4.50
N PHE A 73 2.41 2.66 4.12
CA PHE A 73 3.78 3.12 3.90
C PHE A 73 4.48 3.77 5.10
N CYS A 74 3.81 3.97 6.24
CA CYS A 74 4.39 4.80 7.31
C CYS A 74 5.60 4.16 8.00
N THR A 75 6.79 4.71 7.71
CA THR A 75 8.11 4.36 8.24
C THR A 75 8.31 4.78 9.71
N LYS A 76 7.79 5.97 10.07
CA LYS A 76 7.90 6.60 11.40
C LYS A 76 6.99 5.99 12.46
N ASN A 77 5.70 5.86 12.17
CA ASN A 77 4.72 5.40 13.16
C ASN A 77 4.52 3.90 13.19
N SER A 78 5.36 3.17 12.45
CA SER A 78 5.43 1.72 12.56
C SER A 78 4.05 1.05 12.50
N TYR A 79 3.46 0.88 11.30
CA TYR A 79 2.26 0.06 11.03
C TYR A 79 2.01 -1.03 12.11
N ASP A 80 1.26 -0.68 13.15
CA ASP A 80 0.91 -1.59 14.23
C ASP A 80 -0.60 -1.58 14.36
N HIS A 81 -1.21 -2.58 13.74
CA HIS A 81 -2.65 -2.84 13.81
C HIS A 81 -3.17 -3.00 15.25
N ARG A 82 -2.29 -3.27 16.24
CA ARG A 82 -2.63 -3.37 17.67
C ARG A 82 -2.61 -2.03 18.39
N ILE A 83 -1.94 -1.01 17.83
CA ILE A 83 -1.86 0.34 18.42
C ILE A 83 -2.88 1.24 17.72
N THR A 84 -4.15 0.86 17.79
CA THR A 84 -5.28 1.73 17.46
C THR A 84 -5.80 2.38 18.76
N ARG A 85 -4.94 3.16 19.44
CA ARG A 85 -5.45 3.96 20.56
C ARG A 85 -6.46 4.98 20.00
N PRO A 86 -7.70 5.07 20.53
CA PRO A 86 -8.74 5.95 20.01
C PRO A 86 -8.30 7.41 19.80
N ASN A 87 -7.31 7.86 20.58
CA ASN A 87 -6.84 9.25 20.63
C ASN A 87 -5.43 9.48 20.05
N ARG A 88 -4.79 8.45 19.47
CA ARG A 88 -3.48 8.66 18.81
C ARG A 88 -3.71 9.03 17.36
N VAL A 89 -3.76 10.33 17.11
CA VAL A 89 -3.68 10.87 15.74
C VAL A 89 -2.25 10.63 15.29
N ASN A 90 -2.06 9.77 14.29
CA ASN A 90 -0.76 9.70 13.64
C ASN A 90 -0.51 11.08 13.02
N PRO A 91 0.58 11.78 13.37
CA PRO A 91 0.93 13.02 12.68
C PRO A 91 1.01 12.73 11.19
N ALA A 92 0.54 13.68 10.37
CA ALA A 92 0.60 13.59 8.93
C ALA A 92 2.02 13.17 8.51
N CYS A 93 2.13 12.13 7.69
CA CYS A 93 3.42 11.69 7.17
C CYS A 93 4.07 12.88 6.46
N ARG A 94 5.31 13.21 6.82
CA ARG A 94 6.09 14.28 6.17
C ARG A 94 7.06 13.73 5.12
N GLU A 95 7.11 12.41 4.96
CA GLU A 95 8.08 11.71 4.11
C GLU A 95 7.50 11.30 2.76
N CYS A 96 6.19 11.09 2.65
CA CYS A 96 5.52 10.75 1.40
C CYS A 96 4.14 11.41 1.30
N GLY A 97 3.65 11.57 0.07
CA GLY A 97 2.36 12.18 -0.23
C GLY A 97 1.16 11.25 -0.07
N TYR A 98 1.36 9.94 0.13
CA TYR A 98 0.29 8.94 0.15
C TYR A 98 -0.85 9.30 1.12
N GLY A 99 -0.50 9.60 2.38
CA GLY A 99 -1.51 9.96 3.38
C GLY A 99 -2.29 11.23 3.01
N LYS A 100 -1.62 12.22 2.43
CA LYS A 100 -2.25 13.46 1.95
C LYS A 100 -3.22 13.19 0.80
N ARG A 101 -2.85 12.31 -0.14
CA ARG A 101 -3.67 11.96 -1.33
C ARG A 101 -4.91 11.16 -0.97
N HIS A 102 -4.79 10.22 -0.03
CA HIS A 102 -5.88 9.30 0.34
C HIS A 102 -6.66 9.70 1.60
N GLY A 103 -6.24 10.77 2.28
CA GLY A 103 -6.83 11.20 3.56
C GLY A 103 -6.44 10.32 4.75
N VAL A 104 -5.44 9.44 4.59
CA VAL A 104 -4.87 8.64 5.68
C VAL A 104 -3.90 9.52 6.48
N CYS A 105 -3.85 9.40 7.80
CA CYS A 105 -3.00 10.23 8.68
C CYS A 105 -3.39 11.72 8.81
N THR A 106 -4.58 12.13 8.36
CA THR A 106 -5.09 13.50 8.61
C THR A 106 -6.52 13.44 9.14
N LEU A 107 -6.70 13.67 10.45
CA LEU A 107 -8.04 13.92 11.03
C LEU A 107 -8.56 15.33 10.72
N PHE A 108 -7.78 16.14 9.99
CA PHE A 108 -8.00 17.58 9.88
C PHE A 108 -8.99 17.98 8.78
N ASN A 109 -9.30 17.08 7.85
CA ASN A 109 -10.28 17.36 6.81
C ASN A 109 -11.63 16.73 7.21
N LYS A 110 -12.70 17.54 7.28
CA LYS A 110 -14.10 17.10 7.50
C LYS A 110 -14.65 16.18 6.37
N LYS A 111 -13.78 15.65 5.50
CA LYS A 111 -14.13 14.77 4.38
C LYS A 111 -13.76 13.33 4.75
N ILE A 112 -14.65 12.39 4.43
CA ILE A 112 -14.42 10.96 4.59
C ILE A 112 -13.19 10.56 3.76
N SER A 113 -12.20 9.93 4.38
CA SER A 113 -10.99 9.47 3.69
C SER A 113 -11.30 8.33 2.72
N GLU A 114 -10.49 8.13 1.69
CA GLU A 114 -10.71 7.06 0.72
C GLU A 114 -10.65 5.68 1.41
N PHE A 115 -9.81 5.52 2.43
CA PHE A 115 -9.80 4.32 3.27
C PHE A 115 -11.08 4.15 4.09
N GLN A 116 -11.69 5.23 4.59
CA GLN A 116 -12.99 5.12 5.26
C GLN A 116 -14.07 4.66 4.27
N LYS A 117 -14.06 5.16 3.03
CA LYS A 117 -14.98 4.69 1.97
C LYS A 117 -14.79 3.20 1.70
N ILE A 118 -13.55 2.73 1.55
CA ILE A 118 -13.23 1.30 1.37
C ILE A 118 -13.82 0.48 2.54
N LEU A 119 -13.57 0.89 3.77
CA LEU A 119 -14.07 0.19 4.97
C LEU A 119 -15.60 0.22 5.09
N GLU A 120 -16.24 1.30 4.66
CA GLU A 120 -17.70 1.40 4.56
C GLU A 120 -18.24 0.43 3.51
N THR A 121 -17.61 0.30 2.34
CA THR A 121 -17.99 -0.70 1.33
C THR A 121 -17.94 -2.12 1.89
N PHE A 122 -16.86 -2.50 2.57
CA PHE A 122 -16.77 -3.80 3.25
C PHE A 122 -17.95 -4.05 4.21
N LYS A 123 -18.37 -3.02 4.97
CA LYS A 123 -19.51 -3.13 5.89
C LYS A 123 -20.84 -3.25 5.16
N LEU A 124 -21.06 -2.43 4.14
CA LEU A 124 -22.29 -2.41 3.34
C LEU A 124 -22.49 -3.76 2.64
N ASP A 125 -21.42 -4.31 2.08
CA ASP A 125 -21.42 -5.58 1.36
C ASP A 125 -21.36 -6.80 2.29
N ARG A 126 -21.31 -6.57 3.62
CA ARG A 126 -21.18 -7.60 4.67
C ARG A 126 -19.99 -8.53 4.44
N VAL A 127 -18.91 -8.00 3.86
CA VAL A 127 -17.66 -8.72 3.60
C VAL A 127 -16.77 -8.62 4.83
N ASP A 128 -16.35 -9.78 5.36
CA ASP A 128 -15.39 -9.84 6.44
C ASP A 128 -13.98 -9.49 5.93
N ILE A 129 -13.55 -8.25 6.22
CA ILE A 129 -12.23 -7.75 5.83
C ILE A 129 -11.08 -8.62 6.35
N ASN A 130 -11.23 -9.25 7.51
CA ASN A 130 -10.18 -10.09 8.09
C ASN A 130 -10.04 -11.44 7.38
N ARG A 131 -11.13 -11.90 6.76
CA ARG A 131 -11.13 -13.08 5.90
C ARG A 131 -10.62 -12.75 4.49
N THR A 132 -11.07 -11.63 3.94
CA THR A 132 -10.76 -11.19 2.57
C THR A 132 -9.32 -10.71 2.44
N LEU A 133 -8.88 -9.80 3.30
CA LEU A 133 -7.50 -9.33 3.42
C LEU A 133 -6.85 -10.00 4.63
N SER A 134 -6.82 -11.33 4.59
CA SER A 134 -6.29 -12.17 5.65
C SER A 134 -4.76 -12.15 5.72
N ASN A 135 -4.23 -12.68 6.81
CA ASN A 135 -2.79 -12.89 6.93
C ASN A 135 -2.24 -13.79 5.81
N HIS A 136 -3.01 -14.81 5.40
CA HIS A 136 -2.61 -15.68 4.29
C HIS A 136 -2.46 -14.89 2.98
N PHE A 137 -3.44 -14.05 2.65
CA PHE A 137 -3.39 -13.18 1.47
C PHE A 137 -2.10 -12.35 1.44
N TYR A 138 -1.78 -11.65 2.54
CA TYR A 138 -0.59 -10.81 2.59
C TYR A 138 0.72 -11.60 2.53
N ASN A 139 0.80 -12.77 3.18
CA ASN A 139 1.99 -13.61 3.13
C ASN A 139 2.22 -14.15 1.71
N SER A 140 1.18 -14.69 1.07
CA SER A 140 1.26 -15.16 -0.31
C SER A 140 1.66 -14.05 -1.28
N LEU A 141 1.09 -12.85 -1.12
CA LEU A 141 1.44 -11.69 -1.95
C LEU A 141 2.93 -11.31 -1.81
N VAL A 142 3.44 -11.25 -0.58
CA VAL A 142 4.85 -10.94 -0.31
C VAL A 142 5.78 -12.03 -0.86
N GLU A 143 5.42 -13.30 -0.72
CA GLU A 143 6.20 -14.43 -1.25
C GLU A 143 6.28 -14.38 -2.78
N GLU A 144 5.15 -14.14 -3.45
CA GLU A 144 5.10 -14.00 -4.91
C GLU A 144 5.97 -12.83 -5.40
N ILE A 145 5.85 -11.67 -4.78
CA ILE A 145 6.67 -10.49 -5.14
C ILE A 145 8.15 -10.79 -4.91
N ASN A 146 8.52 -11.44 -3.81
CA ASN A 146 9.91 -11.80 -3.56
C ASN A 146 10.49 -12.79 -4.57
N LYS A 147 9.69 -13.79 -4.96
CA LYS A 147 10.08 -14.77 -5.99
C LYS A 147 10.27 -14.08 -7.33
N ASN A 148 9.37 -13.15 -7.67
CA ASN A 148 9.41 -12.42 -8.94
C ASN A 148 10.44 -11.28 -8.95
N ALA A 149 10.86 -10.75 -7.81
CA ALA A 149 11.85 -9.67 -7.72
C ALA A 149 13.21 -10.01 -8.38
N LEU A 150 13.52 -11.30 -8.56
CA LEU A 150 14.69 -11.75 -9.31
C LEU A 150 14.50 -11.69 -10.83
N HIS A 151 13.25 -11.75 -11.32
CA HIS A 151 12.88 -11.75 -12.74
C HIS A 151 12.39 -10.37 -13.26
N MET A 152 12.17 -9.39 -12.37
CA MET A 152 11.46 -8.14 -12.71
C MET A 152 12.35 -6.94 -13.05
N ILE A 153 13.67 -7.05 -12.93
CA ILE A 153 14.61 -6.00 -13.36
C ILE A 153 14.49 -5.71 -14.88
N GLU A 154 13.95 -6.66 -15.65
CA GLU A 154 13.83 -6.56 -17.11
C GLU A 154 12.55 -5.82 -17.55
N ARG A 155 11.40 -6.09 -16.90
CA ARG A 155 10.09 -5.54 -17.32
C ARG A 155 9.83 -4.08 -16.95
N THR A 156 10.44 -3.57 -15.86
CA THR A 156 10.28 -2.16 -15.48
C THR A 156 10.99 -1.24 -16.46
N LYS A 157 12.15 -1.67 -16.99
CA LYS A 157 12.87 -0.96 -18.05
C LYS A 157 12.07 -0.87 -19.35
N ASP A 158 11.32 -1.92 -19.70
CA ASP A 158 10.50 -1.92 -20.92
C ASP A 158 9.31 -0.95 -20.83
N ARG A 159 8.70 -0.79 -19.64
CA ARG A 159 7.64 0.21 -19.41
C ARG A 159 8.13 1.65 -19.45
N GLU A 160 9.31 1.94 -18.91
CA GLU A 160 9.93 3.27 -19.01
C GLU A 160 10.33 3.60 -20.45
N LYS A 161 10.89 2.62 -21.18
CA LYS A 161 11.23 2.76 -22.60
C LYS A 161 9.99 3.00 -23.47
N ALA A 162 8.87 2.35 -23.16
CA ALA A 162 7.59 2.55 -23.84
C ALA A 162 6.95 3.93 -23.57
N LYS A 163 7.15 4.51 -22.37
CA LYS A 163 6.71 5.88 -22.04
C LYS A 163 7.56 6.94 -22.77
N LEU A 164 8.86 6.70 -22.93
CA LEU A 164 9.77 7.57 -23.68
C LEU A 164 9.50 7.54 -25.20
N SER A 165 9.09 6.40 -25.75
CA SER A 165 8.78 6.26 -27.18
C SER A 165 7.40 6.79 -27.61
N THR A 166 6.50 7.06 -26.66
CA THR A 166 5.17 7.63 -26.92
C THR A 166 5.10 9.14 -26.65
N SER A 167 6.21 9.72 -26.17
CA SER A 167 6.35 11.15 -25.88
C SER A 167 7.28 11.88 -26.87
N ALA A 168 7.67 11.22 -27.96
CA ALA A 168 8.49 11.75 -29.07
C ALA A 168 7.67 11.70 -30.37
#